data_AF-A0A915LUE0-F1
#
_entry.id   AF-A0A915LUE0-F1
#
_cell.length_a   1.000
_cell.length_b   1.000
_cell.length_c   1.000
_cell.angle_alpha   90.00
_cell.angle_beta   90.00
_cell.angle_gamma   90.00
#
_symmetry.space_group_name_H-M   'P 1'
#
loop_
_entity.id
_entity.type
_entity.pdbx_description
1 polymer ?
#
loop_
_entity_poly.entity_id
_entity_poly.type
_entity_poly.pdbx_seq_one_letter_code
_entity_poly.pdbx_strand_id
1 'polypeptide(L)'
;IRNPLPYNVVMRVLSTDPEKIHIWPYNAIIPAGGAMDIGINFEAISKFRKERILVKIINLPHNFLDLTIPQIKLAESDTYP
;
A
#
# COMPACT_ATOMS: atom_id res chain seq x y z
N ILE A 1 3.80 0.16 9.56
CA ILE A 1 3.66 1.56 9.10
C ILE A 1 2.86 2.33 10.13
N ARG A 2 3.34 3.50 10.57
CA ARG A 2 2.67 4.33 11.60
C ARG A 2 2.10 5.60 10.97
N ASN A 3 0.90 5.99 11.36
CA ASN A 3 0.26 7.24 10.95
C ASN A 3 0.34 8.26 12.09
N PRO A 4 1.25 9.26 12.03
CA PRO A 4 1.36 10.28 13.07
C PRO A 4 0.32 11.41 12.92
N LEU A 5 -0.49 11.39 11.87
CA LEU A 5 -1.43 12.48 11.55
C LEU A 5 -2.70 12.38 12.40
N PRO A 6 -3.39 13.51 12.65
CA PRO A 6 -4.62 13.56 13.43
C PRO A 6 -5.87 13.10 12.65
N TYR A 7 -5.69 12.52 11.47
CA TYR A 7 -6.75 12.01 10.60
C TYR A 7 -6.37 10.67 9.98
N ASN A 8 -7.38 9.93 9.52
CA ASN A 8 -7.19 8.64 8.86
C ASN A 8 -6.51 8.82 7.51
N VAL A 9 -5.62 7.90 7.16
CA VAL A 9 -5.00 7.85 5.83
C VAL A 9 -5.27 6.52 5.16
N VAL A 10 -5.31 6.51 3.83
CA VAL A 10 -5.26 5.26 3.06
C VAL A 10 -3.81 4.99 2.70
N MET A 11 -3.38 3.78 3.02
CA MET A 11 -2.13 3.21 2.56
C MET A 11 -2.41 2.30 1.36
N ARG A 12 -1.57 2.42 0.33
CA ARG A 12 -1.46 1.46 -0.77
C ARG A 12 -0.01 1.01 -0.89
N VAL A 13 0.21 -0.28 -1.03
CA VAL A 13 1.55 -0.86 -1.18
C VAL A 13 1.67 -1.51 -2.56
N LEU A 14 2.75 -1.16 -3.26
CA LEU A 14 3.06 -1.61 -4.61
C LEU A 14 4.44 -2.27 -4.61
N SER A 15 4.63 -3.25 -5.49
CA SER A 15 5.91 -3.92 -5.74
C SER A 15 6.34 -3.72 -7.19
N THR A 16 7.65 -3.71 -7.44
CA THR A 16 8.22 -3.77 -8.79
C THR A 16 8.01 -5.11 -9.47
N ASP A 17 7.78 -6.19 -8.70
CA ASP A 17 7.42 -7.51 -9.21
C ASP A 17 6.29 -8.12 -8.35
N PRO A 18 5.02 -7.89 -8.72
CA PRO A 18 3.87 -8.41 -7.98
C PRO A 18 3.65 -9.92 -8.18
N GLU A 19 4.30 -10.55 -9.17
CA GLU A 19 4.22 -12.01 -9.36
C GLU A 19 5.12 -12.75 -8.36
N LYS A 20 6.22 -12.11 -7.93
CA LYS A 20 7.20 -12.72 -7.01
C LYS A 20 7.18 -12.13 -5.60
N ILE A 21 6.61 -10.95 -5.41
CA ILE A 21 6.53 -10.29 -4.11
C ILE A 21 5.06 -10.10 -3.76
N HIS A 22 4.59 -10.97 -2.89
CA HIS A 22 3.21 -10.95 -2.40
C HIS A 22 3.15 -10.08 -1.15
N ILE A 23 2.24 -9.10 -1.14
CA ILE A 23 2.13 -8.12 -0.05
C ILE A 23 0.71 -8.14 0.49
N TRP A 24 0.53 -8.07 1.82
CA TRP A 24 -0.79 -7.93 2.40
C TRP A 24 -0.79 -7.12 3.70
N PRO A 25 -1.78 -6.25 3.91
CA PRO A 25 -2.78 -5.81 2.94
C PRO A 25 -2.18 -4.90 1.85
N TYR A 26 -2.62 -5.04 0.59
CA TYR A 26 -2.23 -4.13 -0.51
C TYR A 26 -2.82 -2.72 -0.34
N ASN A 27 -4.01 -2.64 0.27
CA ASN A 27 -4.69 -1.39 0.59
C ASN A 27 -5.26 -1.49 2.00
N ALA A 28 -5.08 -0.46 2.82
CA ALA A 28 -5.68 -0.39 4.14
C ALA A 28 -5.86 1.05 4.60
N ILE A 29 -6.84 1.28 5.46
CA ILE A 29 -6.95 2.52 6.22
C ILE A 29 -6.04 2.39 7.44
N ILE A 30 -5.18 3.38 7.68
CA ILE A 30 -4.43 3.52 8.93
C ILE A 30 -5.11 4.63 9.75
N PRO A 31 -5.70 4.29 10.91
CA PRO A 31 -6.36 5.28 11.76
C PRO A 31 -5.44 6.42 12.18
N ALA A 32 -6.01 7.57 12.52
CA ALA A 32 -5.29 8.70 13.13
C ALA A 32 -4.48 8.24 14.36
N GLY A 33 -3.19 8.59 14.42
CA GLY A 33 -2.28 8.14 15.48
C GLY A 33 -1.99 6.63 15.50
N GLY A 34 -2.57 5.86 14.59
CA GLY A 34 -2.55 4.40 14.57
C GLY A 34 -1.34 3.81 13.86
N ALA A 35 -1.33 2.48 13.77
CA ALA A 35 -0.33 1.72 13.04
C ALA A 35 -0.97 0.53 12.31
N MET A 36 -0.32 0.09 11.23
CA MET A 36 -0.69 -1.06 10.44
C MET A 36 0.56 -1.87 10.09
N ASP A 37 0.51 -3.18 10.32
CA ASP A 37 1.57 -4.09 9.88
C ASP A 37 1.32 -4.55 8.44
N ILE A 38 2.40 -4.81 7.70
CA ILE A 38 2.34 -5.37 6.36
C ILE A 38 3.15 -6.67 6.32
N GLY A 39 2.55 -7.71 5.78
CA GLY A 39 3.22 -8.94 5.40
C GLY A 39 3.83 -8.78 4.02
N ILE A 40 5.06 -9.25 3.86
CA ILE A 40 5.76 -9.32 2.57
C ILE A 40 6.32 -10.73 2.46
N ASN A 41 5.95 -11.44 1.39
CA ASN A 41 6.46 -12.75 1.07
C ASN A 41 7.15 -12.73 -0.29
N PHE A 42 8.29 -13.40 -0.38
CA PHE A 42 9.10 -13.49 -1.58
C PHE A 42 9.06 -14.92 -2.09
N GLU A 43 8.62 -15.10 -3.33
CA GLU A 43 8.77 -16.38 -4.01
C GLU A 43 10.25 -16.68 -4.28
N ALA A 44 10.56 -17.97 -4.40
CA ALA A 44 11.89 -18.39 -4.81
C ALA A 44 12.24 -17.83 -6.19
N ILE A 45 13.41 -17.20 -6.30
CA ILE A 45 13.94 -16.66 -7.55
C ILE A 45 15.24 -17.37 -7.91
N SER A 46 15.48 -17.56 -9.21
CA SER A 46 16.69 -18.25 -9.71
C SER A 46 17.93 -17.35 -9.77
N LYS A 47 17.76 -16.03 -9.64
CA LYS A 47 18.84 -15.03 -9.71
C LYS A 47 18.56 -13.86 -8.76
N PHE A 48 19.59 -13.38 -8.09
CA PHE A 48 19.50 -12.15 -7.29
C PHE A 48 19.29 -10.93 -8.18
N ARG A 49 18.37 -10.06 -7.78
CA ARG A 49 18.07 -8.79 -8.44
C ARG A 49 17.57 -7.78 -7.39
N LYS A 50 17.59 -6.50 -7.75
CA LYS A 50 17.12 -5.42 -6.87
C LYS A 50 15.64 -5.16 -7.13
N GLU A 51 14.82 -5.35 -6.10
CA GLU A 51 13.39 -5.05 -6.11
C GLU A 51 13.09 -3.86 -5.19
N ARG A 52 11.95 -3.20 -5.39
CA ARG A 52 11.49 -2.10 -4.56
C ARG A 52 10.03 -2.27 -4.19
N ILE A 53 9.71 -1.85 -2.98
CA ILE A 53 8.34 -1.74 -2.47
C ILE A 53 8.04 -0.26 -2.27
N LEU A 54 6.96 0.22 -2.87
CA LEU A 54 6.50 1.59 -2.75
C LEU A 54 5.24 1.64 -1.89
N VAL A 55 5.28 2.44 -0.82
CA VAL A 55 4.12 2.72 0.02
C VAL A 55 3.59 4.11 -0.33
N LYS A 56 2.40 4.17 -0.93
CA LYS A 56 1.67 5.42 -1.21
C LYS A 56 0.71 5.69 -0.05
N ILE A 57 0.79 6.90 0.52
CA ILE A 57 -0.13 7.37 1.57
C ILE A 57 -1.00 8.46 0.96
N ILE A 58 -2.32 8.29 1.07
CA ILE A 58 -3.33 9.19 0.50
C ILE A 58 -4.17 9.72 1.65
N ASN A 59 -4.29 11.04 1.73
CA ASN A 59 -5.15 11.69 2.72
C ASN A 59 -6.62 11.43 2.36
N LEU A 60 -7.39 10.89 3.30
CA LEU A 60 -8.84 10.88 3.17
C LEU A 60 -9.36 12.24 3.65
N PRO A 61 -10.14 12.97 2.85
CA PRO A 61 -10.84 14.14 3.35
C PRO A 61 -11.77 13.72 4.49
N HIS A 62 -11.95 14.60 5.48
CA HIS A 62 -12.57 14.30 6.78
C HIS A 62 -14.03 13.79 6.70
N ASN A 63 -14.64 13.79 5.50
CA ASN A 63 -16.02 13.39 5.24
C ASN A 63 -16.15 12.08 4.43
N PHE A 64 -15.06 11.32 4.24
CA PHE A 64 -15.10 10.04 3.54
C PHE A 64 -15.69 8.96 4.46
N LEU A 65 -17.03 8.80 4.40
CA LEU A 65 -17.83 7.82 5.16
C LEU A 65 -17.87 6.43 4.49
N ASP A 66 -17.27 6.28 3.32
CA ASP A 66 -17.29 5.01 2.60
C ASP A 66 -16.16 4.10 3.13
N LEU A 67 -16.54 3.17 4.02
CA LEU A 67 -15.68 2.12 4.56
C LEU A 67 -15.33 1.06 3.51
N THR A 68 -15.90 1.14 2.30
CA THR A 68 -15.34 0.41 1.18
C THR A 68 -14.01 1.07 0.83
N ILE A 69 -12.90 0.36 1.00
CA ILE A 69 -11.61 0.77 0.46
C ILE A 69 -11.89 1.14 -1.00
N PRO A 70 -11.80 2.43 -1.41
CA PRO A 70 -12.05 2.75 -2.79
C PRO A 70 -11.12 1.85 -3.58
N GLN A 71 -11.69 1.08 -4.52
CA GLN A 71 -10.88 0.52 -5.59
C GLN A 71 -10.34 1.74 -6.33
N ILE A 72 -9.27 2.33 -5.80
CA ILE A 72 -8.55 3.41 -6.46
C ILE A 72 -8.03 2.70 -7.69
N LYS A 73 -8.73 2.92 -8.79
CA LYS A 73 -8.38 2.41 -10.10
C LYS A 73 -6.96 2.91 -10.35
N LEU A 74 -6.04 1.98 -10.61
CA LEU A 74 -4.68 2.34 -10.97
C LEU A 74 -4.77 3.39 -12.08
N ALA A 75 -4.22 4.58 -11.86
CA ALA A 75 -3.91 5.41 -13.00
C ALA A 75 -2.85 4.64 -13.82
N GLU A 76 -2.84 4.74 -15.15
CA GLU A 76 -1.81 4.09 -15.96
C GLU A 76 -0.37 4.55 -15.57
N SER A 77 -0.25 5.65 -14.82
CA SER A 77 1.00 6.12 -14.22
C SER A 77 1.36 5.45 -12.87
N ASP A 78 0.51 4.57 -12.33
CA ASP A 78 0.77 3.80 -11.12
C ASP A 78 1.48 2.46 -11.40
N THR A 79 1.62 2.09 -12.67
CA THR A 79 2.61 1.07 -13.08
C THR A 79 3.98 1.71 -13.07
N TYR A 80 4.95 1.00 -12.49
CA TYR A 80 6.36 1.36 -12.55
C TYR A 80 6.77 1.48 -14.03
N PRO A 81 7.52 2.52 -14.46
CA PRO A 81 8.11 2.54 -15.80
C PRO A 81 9.11 1.39 -16.01
#